data_AF-X1QFS8-F1
#
_entry.id   AF-X1QFS8-F1
#
_cell.length_a   1.000
_cell.length_b   1.000
_cell.length_c   1.000
_cell.angle_alpha   90.00
_cell.angle_beta   90.00
_cell.angle_gamma   90.00
#
_symmetry.space_group_name_H-M   'P 1'
#
loop_
_entity.id
_entity.type
_entity.pdbx_description
1 polymer ?
#
loop_
_entity_poly.entity_id
_entity_poly.type
_entity_poly.pdbx_seq_one_letter_code
_entity_poly.pdbx_strand_id
1 'polypeptide(L)'
;MEEILKDKILLAHGSGGKLAHELVEKSFVKAFANPFLAKLDDSAVMDFSGRLAFTTDSYVVSPIFFPGGDIGRLAVCGTVNDLAMSGAKPLYLSLSFILEEGL
;
A
#
# COMPACT_ATOMS: atom_id res chain seq x y z
N MET A 1 -15.81 -32.13 -5.33
CA MET A 1 -16.34 -30.76 -5.52
C MET A 1 -16.07 -30.04 -4.22
N GLU A 2 -14.79 -29.80 -3.95
CA GLU A 2 -14.28 -29.38 -2.64
C GLU A 2 -12.97 -28.65 -2.93
N GLU A 3 -12.77 -27.52 -2.26
CA GLU A 3 -11.61 -26.61 -2.34
C GLU A 3 -11.49 -25.66 -3.56
N ILE A 4 -12.51 -24.83 -3.76
CA ILE A 4 -12.31 -23.48 -4.34
C ILE A 4 -12.81 -22.44 -3.34
N LEU A 5 -12.20 -22.40 -2.16
CA LEU A 5 -12.09 -21.14 -1.41
C LEU A 5 -10.75 -20.53 -1.83
N LYS A 6 -10.70 -20.03 -3.07
CA LYS A 6 -9.66 -19.09 -3.51
C LYS A 6 -9.73 -17.89 -2.57
N ASP A 7 -8.61 -17.50 -1.98
CA ASP A 7 -8.46 -16.38 -1.05
C ASP A 7 -8.99 -15.08 -1.67
N LYS A 8 -10.28 -14.82 -1.51
CA LYS A 8 -10.95 -13.61 -1.96
C LYS A 8 -10.94 -12.58 -0.84
N ILE A 9 -10.92 -11.31 -1.22
CA ILE A 9 -11.25 -10.24 -0.29
C ILE A 9 -12.72 -10.42 0.16
N LEU A 10 -12.95 -10.27 1.46
CA LEU A 10 -14.25 -10.38 2.11
C LEU A 10 -14.47 -9.06 2.84
N LEU A 11 -15.72 -8.63 3.03
CA LEU A 11 -15.99 -7.45 3.86
C LEU A 11 -15.36 -7.56 5.25
N ALA A 12 -15.26 -8.78 5.79
CA ALA A 12 -14.62 -9.03 7.08
C ALA A 12 -13.11 -8.67 7.11
N HIS A 13 -12.42 -8.68 5.97
CA HIS A 13 -11.04 -8.20 5.85
C HIS A 13 -10.92 -6.67 6.01
N GLY A 14 -12.02 -5.92 5.86
CA GLY A 14 -12.08 -4.46 6.10
C GLY A 14 -12.63 -4.07 7.48
N SER A 15 -12.99 -5.05 8.33
CA SER A 15 -13.70 -4.80 9.60
C SER A 15 -12.80 -4.31 10.76
N GLY A 16 -11.48 -4.34 10.61
CA GLY A 16 -10.52 -4.10 11.70
C GLY A 16 -10.38 -5.28 12.69
N GLY A 17 -11.08 -6.39 12.46
CA GLY A 17 -10.98 -7.60 13.30
C GLY A 17 -9.83 -8.53 12.91
N LYS A 18 -9.90 -9.78 13.38
CA LYS A 18 -8.89 -10.82 13.15
C LYS A 18 -8.53 -11.01 11.67
N LEU A 19 -9.52 -11.07 10.79
CA LEU A 19 -9.29 -11.25 9.35
C LEU A 19 -8.56 -10.03 8.73
N ALA A 20 -8.90 -8.81 9.14
CA ALA A 20 -8.18 -7.62 8.69
C ALA A 20 -6.70 -7.67 9.11
N HIS A 21 -6.45 -8.03 10.37
CA HIS A 21 -5.09 -8.20 10.88
C HIS A 21 -4.32 -9.29 10.13
N GLU A 22 -4.94 -10.45 9.88
CA GLU A 22 -4.33 -11.52 9.09
C GLU A 22 -3.99 -11.09 7.66
N LEU A 23 -4.86 -10.32 6.99
CA LEU A 23 -4.58 -9.77 5.66
C LEU A 23 -3.38 -8.82 5.71
N VAL A 24 -3.34 -7.93 6.71
CA VAL A 24 -2.23 -6.99 6.89
C VAL A 24 -0.91 -7.72 7.12
N GLU A 25 -0.86 -8.65 8.08
CA GLU A 25 0.36 -9.38 8.43
C GLU A 25 0.85 -10.28 7.29
N LYS A 26 -0.05 -11.10 6.70
CA LYS A 26 0.34 -12.12 5.73
C LYS A 26 0.67 -11.53 4.35
N SER A 27 0.01 -10.43 3.97
CA SER A 27 0.17 -9.82 2.64
C SER A 27 1.05 -8.56 2.69
N PHE A 28 0.64 -7.53 3.43
CA PHE A 28 1.29 -6.21 3.36
C PHE A 28 2.60 -6.15 4.15
N VAL A 29 2.60 -6.58 5.41
CA VAL A 29 3.81 -6.53 6.27
C VAL A 29 4.90 -7.41 5.70
N LYS A 30 4.54 -8.61 5.22
CA LYS A 30 5.48 -9.52 4.58
C LYS A 30 6.10 -8.93 3.30
N ALA A 31 5.31 -8.26 2.47
CA ALA A 31 5.79 -7.69 1.21
C ALA A 31 6.62 -6.42 1.40
N PHE A 32 6.30 -5.61 2.41
CA PHE A 32 6.90 -4.29 2.64
C PHE A 32 7.71 -4.21 3.95
N ALA A 33 8.22 -5.34 4.44
CA ALA A 33 8.85 -5.46 5.74
C ALA A 33 9.98 -4.43 5.94
N ASN A 34 9.82 -3.59 6.98
CA ASN A 34 10.80 -2.60 7.38
C ASN A 34 10.60 -2.21 8.87
N PRO A 35 11.58 -1.60 9.54
CA PRO A 35 11.48 -1.26 10.97
C PRO A 35 10.33 -0.31 11.35
N PHE A 36 9.85 0.50 10.40
CA PHE A 36 8.72 1.40 10.65
C PHE A 36 7.39 0.64 10.61
N LEU A 37 7.20 -0.21 9.58
CA LEU A 37 5.97 -1.00 9.41
C LEU A 37 5.87 -2.16 10.41
N ALA A 38 6.99 -2.74 10.83
CA ALA A 38 7.03 -3.89 11.74
C ALA A 38 6.44 -3.61 13.13
N LYS A 39 6.30 -2.33 13.53
CA LYS A 39 5.71 -1.96 14.81
C LYS A 39 4.19 -2.13 14.83
N LEU A 40 3.53 -2.00 13.67
CA LEU A 40 2.07 -2.04 13.52
C LEU A 40 1.33 -1.09 14.49
N ASP A 41 1.98 0.03 14.82
CA ASP A 41 1.39 1.13 15.57
C ASP A 41 0.45 1.96 14.67
N ASP A 42 -0.37 2.81 15.28
CA ASP A 42 -1.27 3.73 14.57
C ASP A 42 -0.54 4.75 13.67
N SER A 43 0.78 4.90 13.85
CA SER A 43 1.61 5.77 13.02
C SER A 43 3.05 5.29 12.93
N ALA A 44 3.70 5.58 11.80
CA ALA A 44 5.14 5.53 11.70
C ALA A 44 5.72 6.87 12.18
N VAL A 45 6.71 6.82 13.08
CA VAL A 45 7.40 8.02 13.61
C VAL A 45 8.79 8.11 13.00
N MET A 46 9.12 9.29 12.46
CA MET A 46 10.38 9.57 11.78
C MET A 46 10.90 10.95 12.21
N ASP A 47 12.19 11.02 12.56
CA ASP A 47 12.87 12.28 12.84
C ASP A 47 13.47 12.87 11.56
N PHE A 48 13.32 14.18 11.37
CA PHE A 48 13.83 14.88 10.20
C PHE A 48 14.54 16.17 10.56
N SER A 49 15.63 16.47 9.85
CA SER A 49 16.30 17.77 9.86
C SER A 49 16.12 18.47 8.53
N GLY A 50 15.59 19.70 8.54
CA GLY A 50 15.47 20.52 7.32
C GLY A 50 14.09 20.45 6.66
N ARG A 51 14.04 20.68 5.35
CA ARG A 51 12.80 20.81 4.58
C ARG A 51 12.28 19.44 4.15
N LEU A 52 10.97 19.24 4.27
CA LEU A 52 10.26 18.10 3.73
C LEU A 52 9.37 18.51 2.56
N ALA A 53 9.31 17.64 1.57
CA ALA A 53 8.28 17.66 0.54
C ALA A 53 7.32 16.51 0.81
N PHE A 54 6.02 16.79 0.68
CA PHE A 54 4.95 15.83 0.91
C PHE A 54 3.98 15.90 -0.27
N THR A 55 3.59 14.73 -0.78
CA THR A 55 2.58 14.58 -1.83
C THR A 55 1.77 13.32 -1.54
N THR A 56 0.59 13.24 -2.12
CA THR A 56 -0.28 12.07 -2.09
C THR A 56 -1.04 12.02 -3.40
N ASP A 57 -1.34 10.81 -3.87
CA ASP A 57 -2.10 10.62 -5.10
C ASP A 57 -2.92 9.34 -5.02
N SER A 58 -4.01 9.29 -5.77
CA SER A 58 -4.94 8.17 -5.81
C SER A 58 -4.94 7.56 -7.20
N TYR A 59 -4.73 6.24 -7.27
CA TYR A 59 -4.58 5.52 -8.53
C TYR A 59 -5.80 4.63 -8.78
N VAL A 60 -6.45 4.82 -9.93
CA VAL A 60 -7.71 4.14 -10.32
C VAL A 60 -7.66 3.59 -11.75
N VAL A 61 -6.46 3.26 -12.24
CA VAL A 61 -6.23 2.82 -13.63
C VAL A 61 -6.98 1.52 -13.95
N SER A 62 -7.51 1.42 -15.18
CA SER A 62 -8.15 0.22 -15.72
C SER A 62 -7.62 -0.06 -17.13
N PRO A 63 -7.18 -1.30 -17.43
CA PRO A 63 -7.12 -2.46 -16.53
C PRO A 63 -6.07 -2.32 -15.43
N ILE A 64 -6.18 -3.11 -14.35
CA ILE A 64 -5.21 -3.11 -13.23
C ILE A 64 -3.79 -3.48 -13.71
N PHE A 65 -3.70 -4.39 -14.67
CA PHE A 65 -2.46 -4.84 -15.32
C PHE A 65 -2.52 -4.49 -16.80
N PHE A 66 -1.46 -3.87 -17.32
CA PHE A 66 -1.39 -3.39 -18.70
C PHE A 66 0.02 -3.55 -19.29
N PRO A 67 0.20 -3.50 -20.63
CA PRO A 67 1.53 -3.56 -21.22
C PRO A 67 2.43 -2.45 -20.67
N GLY A 68 3.51 -2.84 -19.98
CA GLY A 68 4.49 -1.93 -19.38
C GLY A 68 4.28 -1.61 -17.89
N GLY A 69 3.24 -2.12 -17.22
CA GLY A 69 3.07 -1.91 -15.79
C GLY A 69 1.76 -2.43 -15.20
N ASP A 70 1.52 -2.01 -13.97
CA ASP A 70 0.31 -2.29 -13.21
C ASP A 70 0.00 -1.11 -12.27
N ILE A 71 -1.16 -1.16 -11.61
CA ILE A 71 -1.59 -0.13 -10.67
C ILE A 71 -0.58 0.08 -9.52
N GLY A 72 0.10 -0.97 -9.06
CA GLY A 72 1.08 -0.88 -7.98
C GLY A 72 2.35 -0.16 -8.42
N ARG A 73 2.88 -0.51 -9.59
CA ARG A 73 4.01 0.19 -10.21
C ARG A 73 3.65 1.65 -10.48
N LEU A 74 2.46 1.92 -11.00
CA LEU A 74 1.98 3.28 -11.25
C LEU A 74 1.91 4.08 -9.94
N ALA A 75 1.37 3.47 -8.88
CA ALA A 75 1.22 4.14 -7.59
C ALA A 75 2.56 4.55 -6.98
N VAL A 76 3.53 3.63 -6.98
CA VAL A 76 4.87 3.93 -6.47
C VAL A 76 5.58 4.94 -7.36
N CYS A 77 5.63 4.71 -8.68
CA CYS A 77 6.37 5.58 -9.59
C CYS A 77 5.78 6.99 -9.66
N GLY A 78 4.45 7.14 -9.70
CA GLY A 78 3.79 8.44 -9.74
C GLY A 78 4.13 9.29 -8.51
N THR A 79 3.94 8.74 -7.32
CA THR A 79 4.20 9.46 -6.06
C THR A 79 5.68 9.78 -5.89
N VAL A 80 6.58 8.87 -6.29
CA VAL A 80 8.04 9.11 -6.29
C VAL A 80 8.43 10.23 -7.27
N ASN A 81 7.82 10.26 -8.46
CA ASN A 81 8.08 11.27 -9.46
C ASN A 81 7.66 12.66 -8.99
N ASP A 82 6.50 12.81 -8.34
CA ASP A 82 6.04 14.08 -7.79
C ASP A 82 7.04 14.66 -6.79
N LEU A 83 7.55 13.82 -5.88
CA LEU A 83 8.60 14.22 -4.94
C LEU A 83 9.88 14.61 -5.67
N ALA A 84 10.32 13.82 -6.65
CA ALA A 84 11.54 14.10 -7.42
C ALA A 84 11.43 15.41 -8.22
N MET A 85 10.26 15.71 -8.81
CA MET A 85 10.00 16.95 -9.56
C MET A 85 10.06 18.20 -8.67
N SER A 86 9.77 18.07 -7.37
CA SER A 86 9.95 19.14 -6.39
C SER A 86 11.42 19.38 -5.99
N GLY A 87 12.35 18.58 -6.53
CA GLY A 87 13.76 18.58 -6.14
C GLY A 87 14.05 17.86 -4.81
N ALA A 88 13.06 17.14 -4.26
CA ALA A 88 13.23 16.37 -3.04
C ALA A 88 13.83 14.99 -3.33
N LYS A 89 14.52 14.43 -2.33
CA LYS A 89 14.88 13.01 -2.31
C LYS A 89 13.71 12.24 -1.68
N PRO A 90 13.03 11.33 -2.40
CA PRO A 90 12.00 10.47 -1.82
C PRO A 90 12.61 9.55 -0.76
N LEU A 91 11.99 9.49 0.43
CA LEU A 91 12.49 8.69 1.56
C LEU A 91 11.50 7.62 2.00
N TYR A 92 10.22 7.97 2.07
CA TYR A 92 9.16 7.13 2.60
C TYR A 92 7.90 7.24 1.75
N LEU A 93 7.08 6.19 1.76
CA LEU A 93 5.75 6.16 1.15
C LEU A 93 4.76 5.59 2.17
N SER A 94 3.59 6.21 2.27
CA SER A 94 2.41 5.55 2.82
C SER A 94 1.66 4.84 1.70
N LEU A 95 0.86 3.82 2.05
CA LEU A 95 0.07 3.06 1.10
C LEU A 95 -1.32 2.81 1.69
N SER A 96 -2.35 3.09 0.88
CA SER A 96 -3.75 2.85 1.23
C SER A 96 -4.41 2.04 0.12
N PHE A 97 -5.14 1.00 0.50
CA PHE A 97 -5.90 0.17 -0.43
C PHE A 97 -7.40 0.34 -0.18
N ILE A 98 -8.15 0.51 -1.26
CA ILE A 98 -9.61 0.36 -1.27
C ILE A 98 -9.87 -0.87 -2.14
N LEU A 99 -10.30 -1.96 -1.51
CA LEU A 99 -10.50 -3.26 -2.16
C LEU A 99 -11.98 -3.61 -2.19
N GLU A 100 -12.45 -4.09 -3.33
CA GLU A 100 -13.81 -4.62 -3.50
C GLU A 100 -13.89 -6.04 -2.93
N GLU A 101 -15.00 -6.38 -2.27
CA GLU A 101 -15.27 -7.76 -1.86
C GLU A 101 -15.40 -8.67 -3.09
N GLY A 102 -14.81 -9.87 -2.99
CA GLY A 102 -14.85 -10.89 -4.03
C GLY A 102 -13.68 -10.86 -5.01
N LEU A 103 -12.82 -9.83 -4.92
CA LEU A 103 -11.53 -9.72 -5.62
C LEU A 103 -10.56 -10.83 -5.20
#